data_AF-A0A8C0I3J3-F1
#
_entry.id   AF-A0A8C0I3J3-F1
#
_cell.length_a   1.000
_cell.length_b   1.000
_cell.length_c   1.000
_cell.angle_alpha   90.00
_cell.angle_beta   90.00
_cell.angle_gamma   90.00
#
_symmetry.space_group_name_H-M   'P 1'
#
loop_
_entity.id
_entity.type
_entity.pdbx_description
1 polymer ?
#
loop_
_entity_poly.entity_id
_entity_poly.type
_entity_poly.pdbx_seq_one_letter_code
_entity_poly.pdbx_strand_id
1 'polypeptide(L)'
;MGAEVGFNMFLLDIGCGFPGSEDVNLKFEEITSVINPVLCKYFPTDSGVRIIAEPGRYCVASVFTLAVNIIAKKLILKEQTGSDDEDESSEQTFMYYGNDGPLLQKRSKPDEKYYSFSIRGLTCDGLDRIVEHCNLLEMNVGNWMLFENMGVCTVTAASTFNRFQRPTIYYVTSGPTWKLIVVTCFKINK
;
A
#
# COMPACT_ATOMS: atom_id res chain seq x y z
N MET A 1 33.55 13.97 -21.32
CA MET A 1 32.97 12.83 -22.10
C MET A 1 31.90 13.26 -23.11
N GLY A 2 30.70 13.74 -22.74
CA GLY A 2 29.65 14.10 -23.72
C GLY A 2 29.93 15.38 -24.53
N ALA A 3 30.29 16.47 -23.85
CA ALA A 3 30.64 17.74 -24.48
C ALA A 3 31.93 17.64 -25.33
N GLU A 4 32.91 16.86 -24.87
CA GLU A 4 34.17 16.61 -25.58
C GLU A 4 33.98 15.95 -26.96
N VAL A 5 32.87 15.23 -27.15
CA VAL A 5 32.53 14.61 -28.44
C VAL A 5 31.43 15.37 -29.20
N GLY A 6 31.12 16.61 -28.78
CA GLY A 6 30.24 17.53 -29.51
C GLY A 6 28.74 17.44 -29.17
N PHE A 7 28.33 16.71 -28.12
CA PHE A 7 26.92 16.70 -27.70
C PHE A 7 26.58 17.88 -26.80
N ASN A 8 25.48 18.56 -27.13
CA ASN A 8 24.84 19.54 -26.24
C ASN A 8 23.76 18.84 -25.40
N MET A 9 24.14 18.36 -24.21
CA MET A 9 23.22 17.68 -23.30
C MET A 9 22.47 18.70 -22.45
N PHE A 10 21.15 18.66 -22.49
CA PHE A 10 20.28 19.62 -21.79
C PHE A 10 19.18 18.95 -20.96
N LEU A 11 19.13 17.62 -20.88
CA LEU A 11 18.12 16.88 -20.12
C LEU A 11 18.80 16.00 -19.08
N LEU A 12 18.39 16.14 -17.82
CA LEU A 12 18.75 15.26 -16.73
C LEU A 12 17.48 14.56 -16.22
N ASP A 13 17.50 13.25 -16.21
CA ASP A 13 16.48 12.42 -15.57
C ASP A 13 17.03 11.86 -14.26
N ILE A 14 16.38 12.16 -13.14
CA ILE A 14 16.77 11.64 -11.81
C ILE A 14 16.05 10.33 -11.45
N GLY A 15 15.21 9.82 -12.35
CA GLY A 15 14.54 8.53 -12.22
C GLY A 15 13.42 8.52 -11.18
N CYS A 16 13.22 7.37 -10.56
CA CYS A 16 12.08 7.05 -9.70
C CYS A 16 12.54 6.58 -8.30
N GLY A 17 11.67 5.85 -7.58
CA GLY A 17 12.00 5.22 -6.30
C GLY A 17 11.58 5.99 -5.04
N PHE A 18 11.04 7.19 -5.21
CA PHE A 18 10.49 8.00 -4.11
C PHE A 18 9.38 7.26 -3.34
N PRO A 19 9.34 7.33 -2.00
CA PRO A 19 8.31 6.67 -1.19
C PRO A 19 6.93 7.31 -1.43
N GLY A 20 5.87 6.51 -1.46
CA GLY A 20 4.49 7.01 -1.72
C GLY A 20 3.54 6.93 -0.52
N SER A 21 4.04 6.53 0.64
CA SER A 21 3.30 6.48 1.90
C SER A 21 4.20 6.88 3.06
N GLU A 22 3.58 7.20 4.19
CA GLU A 22 4.29 7.53 5.42
C GLU A 22 4.80 6.28 6.17
N ASP A 23 4.42 5.08 5.77
CA ASP A 23 4.78 3.83 6.47
C ASP A 23 6.17 3.31 6.07
N VAL A 24 7.12 4.22 5.88
CA VAL A 24 8.50 3.93 5.51
C VAL A 24 9.48 4.68 6.40
N ASN A 25 10.67 4.09 6.60
CA ASN A 25 11.71 4.69 7.42
C ASN A 25 12.36 5.92 6.78
N LEU A 26 12.48 5.94 5.45
CA LEU A 26 13.08 7.04 4.70
C LEU A 26 11.98 7.81 3.97
N LYS A 27 11.76 9.06 4.35
CA LYS A 27 10.69 9.92 3.85
C LYS A 27 11.09 10.65 2.56
N PHE A 28 10.08 11.14 1.84
CA PHE A 28 10.28 11.88 0.59
C PHE A 28 11.06 13.18 0.83
N GLU A 29 10.72 13.91 1.88
CA GLU A 29 11.34 15.18 2.27
C GLU A 29 12.83 14.98 2.62
N GLU A 30 13.17 13.88 3.28
CA GLU A 30 14.55 13.55 3.61
C GLU A 30 15.38 13.33 2.34
N ILE A 31 14.84 12.58 1.37
CA ILE A 31 15.50 12.34 0.08
C ILE A 31 15.67 13.66 -0.68
N THR A 32 14.61 14.45 -0.81
CA THR A 32 14.63 15.70 -1.57
C THR A 32 15.53 16.77 -0.92
N SER A 33 15.67 16.77 0.41
CA SER A 33 16.59 17.66 1.13
C SER A 33 18.06 17.45 0.74
N VAL A 34 18.42 16.23 0.33
CA VAL A 34 19.77 15.89 -0.16
C VAL A 34 19.90 16.14 -1.66
N ILE A 35 18.87 15.81 -2.44
CA ILE A 35 18.88 15.98 -3.90
C ILE A 35 18.96 17.46 -4.29
N ASN A 36 18.14 18.32 -3.68
CA ASN A 36 18.00 19.71 -4.13
C ASN A 36 19.32 20.50 -4.08
N PRO A 37 20.14 20.46 -3.00
CA PRO A 37 21.44 21.14 -2.98
C PRO A 37 22.43 20.61 -4.03
N VAL A 38 22.40 19.29 -4.29
CA VAL A 38 23.27 18.66 -5.30
C VAL A 38 22.86 19.11 -6.70
N LEU A 39 21.57 19.15 -7.01
CA LEU A 39 21.08 19.69 -8.27
C LEU A 39 21.48 21.15 -8.46
N CYS A 40 21.32 21.99 -7.43
CA CYS A 40 21.76 23.40 -7.50
C CYS A 40 23.27 23.54 -7.74
N LYS A 41 24.08 22.65 -7.17
CA LYS A 41 25.55 22.69 -7.32
C LYS A 41 26.02 22.25 -8.70
N TYR A 42 25.45 21.16 -9.23
CA TYR A 42 25.96 20.52 -10.46
C TYR A 42 25.16 20.90 -11.72
N PHE A 43 23.90 21.29 -11.57
CA PHE A 43 22.98 21.65 -12.64
C PHE A 43 22.22 22.94 -12.26
N PRO A 44 22.93 24.07 -12.08
CA PRO A 44 22.30 25.34 -11.71
C PRO A 44 21.34 25.83 -12.79
N THR A 45 20.38 26.68 -12.42
CA THR A 45 19.27 27.09 -13.32
C THR A 45 19.75 27.79 -14.60
N ASP A 46 20.90 28.44 -14.57
CA ASP A 46 21.55 29.11 -15.71
C ASP A 46 22.31 28.14 -16.64
N SER A 47 22.48 26.87 -16.26
CA SER A 47 23.11 25.83 -17.10
C SER A 47 22.27 25.44 -18.32
N GLY A 48 20.99 25.81 -18.36
CA GLY A 48 20.05 25.42 -19.42
C GLY A 48 19.61 23.95 -19.35
N VAL A 49 19.99 23.21 -18.30
CA VAL A 49 19.55 21.82 -18.10
C VAL A 49 18.11 21.78 -17.60
N ARG A 50 17.26 21.05 -18.32
CA ARG A 50 15.93 20.63 -17.89
C ARG A 50 16.06 19.38 -17.03
N ILE A 51 15.53 19.43 -15.82
CA ILE A 51 15.52 18.30 -14.89
C ILE A 51 14.11 17.69 -14.90
N ILE A 52 14.03 16.37 -15.04
CA ILE A 52 12.80 15.59 -14.93
C ILE A 52 13.00 14.43 -13.94
N ALA A 53 11.88 13.84 -13.51
CA ALA A 53 11.85 12.64 -12.69
C ALA A 53 10.71 11.72 -13.19
N GLU A 54 10.75 10.45 -12.81
CA GLU A 54 9.79 9.41 -13.20
C GLU A 54 9.01 8.87 -11.98
N PRO A 55 8.27 9.71 -11.22
CA PRO A 55 7.60 9.25 -10.01
C PRO A 55 6.47 8.25 -10.33
N GLY A 56 6.67 6.99 -9.95
CA GLY A 56 5.64 5.94 -10.02
C GLY A 56 4.88 5.83 -8.70
N ARG A 57 5.44 5.02 -7.77
CA ARG A 57 4.82 4.73 -6.47
C ARG A 57 4.47 5.97 -5.63
N TYR A 58 5.29 7.02 -5.73
CA TYR A 58 5.05 8.30 -5.06
C TYR A 58 3.65 8.87 -5.34
N CYS A 59 3.18 8.74 -6.58
CA CYS A 59 1.91 9.34 -6.99
C CYS A 59 0.67 8.54 -6.61
N VAL A 60 0.81 7.22 -6.35
CA VAL A 60 -0.36 6.32 -6.32
C VAL A 60 -0.45 5.43 -5.09
N ALA A 61 0.63 5.21 -4.33
CA ALA A 61 0.63 4.21 -3.25
C ALA A 61 -0.50 4.42 -2.24
N SER A 62 -0.60 5.61 -1.65
CA SER A 62 -1.61 5.96 -0.63
C SER A 62 -3.00 6.25 -1.17
N VAL A 63 -3.20 6.32 -2.49
CA VAL A 63 -4.47 6.72 -3.11
C VAL A 63 -5.52 5.61 -3.04
N PHE A 64 -5.11 4.36 -2.84
CA PHE A 64 -5.99 3.20 -2.81
C PHE A 64 -6.01 2.52 -1.44
N THR A 65 -7.22 2.28 -0.94
CA THR A 65 -7.50 1.40 0.19
C THR A 65 -8.30 0.21 -0.33
N LEU A 66 -7.81 -1.01 -0.08
CA LEU A 66 -8.52 -2.23 -0.42
C LEU A 66 -9.41 -2.65 0.76
N ALA A 67 -10.66 -2.96 0.46
CA ALA A 67 -11.62 -3.49 1.44
C ALA A 67 -11.96 -4.94 1.10
N VAL A 68 -11.77 -5.82 2.09
CA VAL A 68 -11.92 -7.26 1.95
C VAL A 68 -12.89 -7.79 3.01
N ASN A 69 -13.90 -8.54 2.58
CA ASN A 69 -14.88 -9.22 3.42
C ASN A 69 -14.38 -10.57 3.90
N ILE A 70 -14.53 -10.87 5.18
CA ILE A 70 -14.25 -12.20 5.73
C ILE A 70 -15.37 -13.15 5.30
N ILE A 71 -15.08 -14.09 4.40
CA ILE A 71 -16.07 -15.05 3.90
C ILE A 71 -16.06 -16.38 4.66
N ALA A 72 -14.96 -16.69 5.35
CA ALA A 72 -14.83 -17.88 6.18
C ALA A 72 -13.86 -17.65 7.34
N LYS A 73 -14.10 -18.35 8.45
CA LYS A 73 -13.31 -18.32 9.68
C LYS A 73 -13.11 -19.75 10.19
N LYS A 74 -11.87 -20.12 10.52
CA LYS A 74 -11.56 -21.39 11.19
C LYS A 74 -10.79 -21.12 12.48
N LEU A 75 -11.25 -21.68 13.59
CA LEU A 75 -10.51 -21.71 14.85
C LEU A 75 -9.55 -22.91 14.85
N ILE A 76 -8.30 -22.67 15.21
CA ILE A 76 -7.26 -23.68 15.41
C ILE A 76 -6.87 -23.60 16.89
N LEU A 77 -7.16 -24.68 17.61
CA LEU A 77 -6.68 -24.88 18.97
C LEU A 77 -5.33 -25.58 18.87
N LYS A 78 -4.27 -25.00 19.43
CA LYS A 78 -3.02 -25.75 19.65
C LYS A 78 -3.29 -26.76 20.77
N GLU A 79 -3.12 -28.05 20.48
CA GLU A 79 -3.13 -29.07 21.52
C GLU A 79 -1.89 -28.89 22.39
N GLN A 80 -2.09 -28.92 23.71
CA GLN A 80 -1.01 -28.93 24.68
C GLN A 80 -0.21 -30.23 24.50
N THR A 81 0.99 -30.15 23.92
CA THR A 81 2.00 -31.19 24.17
C THR A 81 2.36 -31.08 25.65
N GLY A 82 1.89 -32.06 26.43
CA GLY A 82 1.90 -32.03 27.88
C GLY A 82 3.28 -31.73 28.48
N SER A 83 3.32 -30.67 29.27
CA SER A 83 4.14 -30.58 30.47
C SER A 83 3.38 -29.67 31.43
N ASP A 84 3.08 -30.21 32.62
CA ASP A 84 2.41 -29.54 33.72
C ASP A 84 3.15 -28.24 34.07
N ASP A 85 2.64 -27.09 33.64
CA ASP A 85 2.93 -25.79 34.25
C ASP A 85 1.71 -24.88 34.02
N GLU A 86 1.14 -24.42 35.13
CA GLU A 86 -0.06 -23.59 35.20
C GLU A 86 0.21 -22.19 34.61
N ASP A 87 -0.12 -22.00 33.33
CA ASP A 87 -0.49 -20.69 32.77
C ASP A 87 -1.53 -20.92 31.66
N GLU A 88 -2.81 -20.91 32.03
CA GLU A 88 -3.95 -21.05 31.11
C GLU A 88 -4.08 -19.81 30.21
N SER A 89 -3.26 -19.74 29.17
CA SER A 89 -3.60 -19.01 27.96
C SER A 89 -3.59 -20.01 26.79
N SER A 90 -4.77 -20.55 26.48
CA SER A 90 -4.96 -21.31 25.25
C SER A 90 -4.67 -20.39 24.06
N GLU A 91 -3.55 -20.59 23.39
CA GLU A 91 -3.19 -19.85 22.18
C GLU A 91 -4.15 -20.23 21.05
N GLN A 92 -5.25 -19.48 20.94
CA GLN A 92 -6.20 -19.61 19.84
C GLN A 92 -5.62 -18.92 18.61
N THR A 93 -5.43 -19.69 17.53
CA THR A 93 -5.08 -19.14 16.22
C THR A 93 -6.29 -19.22 15.31
N PHE A 94 -6.69 -18.12 14.69
CA PHE A 94 -7.78 -18.14 13.72
C PHE A 94 -7.25 -17.93 12.30
N MET A 95 -7.98 -18.48 11.34
CA MET A 95 -7.68 -18.37 9.91
C MET A 95 -8.87 -17.75 9.18
N TYR A 96 -8.62 -16.66 8.46
CA TYR A 96 -9.64 -15.96 7.66
C TYR A 96 -9.39 -16.10 6.16
N TYR A 97 -10.49 -16.19 5.41
CA TYR A 97 -10.50 -16.11 3.96
C TYR A 97 -11.22 -14.83 3.55
N GLY A 98 -10.61 -14.03 2.68
CA GLY A 98 -11.09 -12.69 2.34
C GLY A 98 -11.53 -12.54 0.88
N ASN A 99 -12.73 -11.99 0.60
CA ASN A 99 -13.18 -11.61 -0.75
C ASN A 99 -13.43 -10.11 -0.86
N ASP A 100 -13.16 -9.49 -2.01
CA ASP A 100 -13.24 -8.03 -2.16
C ASP A 100 -14.68 -7.51 -2.11
N GLY A 101 -14.86 -6.28 -1.61
CA GLY A 101 -16.13 -5.57 -1.70
C GLY A 101 -16.26 -4.30 -0.84
N PRO A 102 -17.44 -3.67 -0.80
CA PRO A 102 -17.62 -2.33 -0.22
C PRO A 102 -17.78 -2.27 1.31
N LEU A 103 -17.28 -1.17 1.89
CA LEU A 103 -16.99 -0.94 3.32
C LEU A 103 -18.15 -1.03 4.34
N LEU A 104 -17.82 -1.62 5.51
CA LEU A 104 -18.38 -1.31 6.84
C LEU A 104 -17.31 -1.57 7.92
N GLN A 105 -16.75 -0.52 8.54
CA GLN A 105 -15.74 -0.67 9.59
C GLN A 105 -16.40 -0.73 10.98
N LYS A 106 -15.99 -1.71 11.80
CA LYS A 106 -16.35 -1.77 13.23
C LYS A 106 -15.26 -1.09 14.04
N ARG A 107 -15.61 -0.13 14.89
CA ARG A 107 -14.66 0.50 15.84
C ARG A 107 -14.34 -0.44 16.99
N SER A 108 -13.08 -0.49 17.40
CA SER A 108 -12.60 -1.28 18.54
C SER A 108 -13.06 -0.68 19.88
N LYS A 109 -13.30 -1.53 20.87
CA LYS A 109 -13.55 -1.14 22.26
C LYS A 109 -12.26 -1.28 23.10
N PRO A 110 -12.09 -0.48 24.17
CA PRO A 110 -10.84 -0.43 24.93
C PRO A 110 -10.41 -1.71 25.67
N ASP A 111 -11.34 -2.67 25.91
CA ASP A 111 -11.07 -3.89 26.70
C ASP A 111 -11.14 -5.21 25.87
N GLU A 112 -10.99 -5.16 24.55
CA GLU A 112 -11.10 -6.38 23.72
C GLU A 112 -9.78 -7.15 23.66
N LYS A 113 -9.87 -8.48 23.87
CA LYS A 113 -8.73 -9.41 23.82
C LYS A 113 -8.26 -9.59 22.38
N TYR A 114 -6.93 -9.51 22.20
CA TYR A 114 -6.29 -9.81 20.93
C TYR A 114 -5.94 -11.31 20.85
N TYR A 115 -6.04 -11.87 19.66
CA TYR A 115 -5.65 -13.24 19.36
C TYR A 115 -4.67 -13.28 18.20
N SER A 116 -3.99 -14.41 18.01
CA SER A 116 -3.13 -14.63 16.85
C SER A 116 -3.96 -15.04 15.64
N PHE A 117 -3.69 -14.46 14.48
CA PHE A 117 -4.42 -14.70 13.24
C PHE A 117 -3.48 -14.91 12.05
N SER A 118 -3.94 -15.74 11.11
CA SER A 118 -3.40 -15.81 9.74
C SER A 118 -4.50 -15.45 8.73
N ILE A 119 -4.13 -14.71 7.68
CA ILE A 119 -5.05 -14.28 6.61
C ILE A 119 -4.64 -14.97 5.32
N ARG A 120 -5.59 -15.64 4.68
CA ARG A 120 -5.38 -16.36 3.43
C ARG A 120 -6.23 -15.76 2.31
N GLY A 121 -5.72 -15.88 1.09
CA GLY A 121 -6.46 -15.53 -0.11
C GLY A 121 -7.53 -16.58 -0.43
N LEU A 122 -8.22 -16.36 -1.54
CA LEU A 122 -9.40 -17.14 -1.93
C LEU A 122 -9.06 -18.42 -2.69
N THR A 123 -7.82 -18.57 -3.16
CA THR A 123 -7.47 -19.70 -4.00
C THR A 123 -7.35 -20.98 -3.16
N CYS A 124 -7.49 -22.12 -3.83
CA CYS A 124 -7.25 -23.42 -3.19
C CYS A 124 -5.74 -23.72 -2.99
N ASP A 125 -4.86 -22.74 -3.24
CA ASP A 125 -3.42 -22.89 -3.05
C ASP A 125 -3.03 -22.62 -1.59
N GLY A 126 -2.29 -23.54 -0.97
CA GLY A 126 -1.81 -23.38 0.40
C GLY A 126 -0.77 -22.25 0.57
N LEU A 127 -0.18 -21.78 -0.54
CA LEU A 127 0.74 -20.65 -0.61
C LEU A 127 0.04 -19.30 -0.72
N ASP A 128 -1.27 -19.28 -0.98
CA ASP A 128 -2.07 -18.04 -1.06
C ASP A 128 -2.35 -17.50 0.34
N ARG A 129 -1.30 -16.95 0.95
CA ARG A 129 -1.29 -16.36 2.28
C ARG A 129 -0.95 -14.88 2.17
N ILE A 130 -1.84 -14.05 2.70
CA ILE A 130 -1.70 -12.59 2.69
C ILE A 130 -0.92 -12.14 3.93
N VAL A 131 -1.26 -12.70 5.09
CA VAL A 131 -0.58 -12.43 6.37
C VAL A 131 -0.37 -13.75 7.09
N GLU A 132 0.87 -14.07 7.44
CA GLU A 132 1.19 -15.32 8.13
C GLU A 132 0.81 -15.26 9.62
N HIS A 133 1.20 -14.18 10.30
CA HIS A 133 0.91 -13.95 11.71
C HIS A 133 0.63 -12.47 11.96
N CYS A 134 -0.51 -12.17 12.60
CA CYS A 134 -0.83 -10.85 13.14
C CYS A 134 -1.69 -10.99 14.39
N ASN A 135 -1.62 -10.00 15.28
CA ASN A 135 -2.50 -9.94 16.43
C ASN A 135 -3.65 -8.99 16.13
N LEU A 136 -4.87 -9.51 16.15
CA LEU A 136 -6.09 -8.74 15.85
C LEU A 136 -7.14 -9.01 16.91
N LEU A 137 -8.20 -8.23 16.89
CA LEU A 137 -9.43 -8.55 17.61
C LEU A 137 -10.15 -9.71 16.91
N GLU A 138 -10.95 -10.46 17.67
CA GLU A 138 -11.81 -11.46 17.05
C GLU A 138 -12.78 -10.81 16.06
N MET A 139 -12.74 -11.27 14.82
CA MET A 139 -13.63 -10.86 13.73
C MET A 139 -14.54 -12.04 13.34
N ASN A 140 -15.66 -11.72 12.71
CA ASN A 140 -16.64 -12.71 12.26
C ASN A 140 -16.81 -12.68 10.75
N VAL A 141 -17.32 -13.78 10.19
CA VAL A 141 -17.75 -13.83 8.79
C VAL A 141 -18.72 -12.67 8.52
N GLY A 142 -18.51 -11.98 7.39
CA GLY A 142 -19.22 -10.76 7.02
C GLY A 142 -18.57 -9.46 7.53
N ASN A 143 -17.58 -9.50 8.41
CA ASN A 143 -16.80 -8.30 8.78
C ASN A 143 -15.82 -7.91 7.67
N TRP A 144 -15.41 -6.64 7.67
CA TRP A 144 -14.50 -6.08 6.67
C TRP A 144 -13.12 -5.78 7.26
N MET A 145 -12.09 -6.10 6.49
CA MET A 145 -10.70 -5.72 6.70
C MET A 145 -10.30 -4.66 5.69
N LEU A 146 -9.45 -3.72 6.11
CA LEU A 146 -8.94 -2.64 5.26
C LEU A 146 -7.43 -2.75 5.15
N PHE A 147 -6.94 -2.64 3.92
CA PHE A 147 -5.53 -2.58 3.61
C PHE A 147 -5.26 -1.24 2.93
N GLU A 148 -4.60 -0.34 3.65
CA GLU A 148 -4.21 0.97 3.15
C GLU A 148 -2.96 0.87 2.27
N ASN A 149 -2.66 1.93 1.51
CA ASN A 149 -1.50 2.03 0.64
C ASN A 149 -1.41 0.97 -0.49
N MET A 150 -2.56 0.49 -0.97
CA MET A 150 -2.66 -0.59 -1.96
C MET A 150 -2.69 -0.08 -3.41
N GLY A 151 -2.08 1.06 -3.70
CA GLY A 151 -2.09 1.65 -5.05
C GLY A 151 -0.94 1.23 -5.97
N VAL A 152 0.07 0.53 -5.47
CA VAL A 152 1.28 0.17 -6.23
C VAL A 152 1.34 -1.33 -6.49
N CYS A 153 1.50 -1.71 -7.76
CA CYS A 153 1.68 -3.10 -8.19
C CYS A 153 0.56 -4.06 -7.72
N THR A 154 -0.64 -3.53 -7.48
CA THR A 154 -1.81 -4.31 -7.05
C THR A 154 -2.69 -4.66 -8.25
N VAL A 155 -3.56 -3.74 -8.68
CA VAL A 155 -4.50 -3.95 -9.80
C VAL A 155 -3.75 -4.19 -11.12
N THR A 156 -2.58 -3.56 -11.31
CA THR A 156 -1.79 -3.68 -12.54
C THR A 156 -1.22 -5.08 -12.77
N ALA A 157 -0.96 -5.83 -11.70
CA ALA A 157 -0.45 -7.20 -11.75
C ALA A 157 -1.51 -8.27 -11.44
N ALA A 158 -2.73 -7.87 -11.07
CA ALA A 158 -3.79 -8.79 -10.69
C ALA A 158 -4.22 -9.70 -11.86
N SER A 159 -4.41 -10.99 -11.61
CA SER A 159 -4.98 -11.93 -12.57
C SER A 159 -6.38 -12.38 -12.12
N THR A 160 -7.09 -13.11 -12.98
CA THR A 160 -8.38 -13.75 -12.65
C THR A 160 -8.22 -15.25 -12.45
N PHE A 161 -7.08 -15.68 -11.90
CA PHE A 161 -6.82 -17.07 -11.53
C PHE A 161 -7.94 -17.60 -10.60
N ASN A 162 -8.34 -18.86 -10.79
CA ASN A 162 -9.53 -19.46 -10.16
C ASN A 162 -10.85 -18.68 -10.39
N ARG A 163 -10.93 -17.84 -11.44
CA ARG A 163 -12.12 -17.07 -11.85
C ARG A 163 -12.58 -16.03 -10.83
N PHE A 164 -11.78 -15.73 -9.81
CA PHE A 164 -12.05 -14.61 -8.92
C PHE A 164 -11.91 -13.31 -9.72
N GLN A 165 -12.95 -12.48 -9.66
CA GLN A 165 -12.98 -11.22 -10.38
C GLN A 165 -12.12 -10.19 -9.66
N ARG A 166 -11.60 -9.22 -10.42
CA ARG A 166 -10.87 -8.10 -9.83
C ARG A 166 -11.84 -7.19 -9.04
N PRO A 167 -11.39 -6.57 -7.95
CA PRO A 167 -12.20 -5.63 -7.19
C PRO A 167 -12.65 -4.45 -8.05
N THR A 168 -13.90 -4.02 -7.87
CA THR A 168 -14.41 -2.78 -8.46
C THR A 168 -13.74 -1.58 -7.82
N ILE A 169 -13.29 -0.63 -8.65
CA ILE A 169 -12.64 0.60 -8.18
C ILE A 169 -13.67 1.72 -8.14
N TYR A 170 -13.79 2.37 -6.98
CA TYR A 170 -14.62 3.56 -6.79
C TYR A 170 -13.74 4.79 -6.64
N TYR A 171 -13.72 5.65 -7.66
CA TYR A 171 -12.97 6.91 -7.63
C TYR A 171 -13.76 7.98 -6.87
N VAL A 172 -13.08 8.65 -5.95
CA VAL A 172 -13.64 9.76 -5.17
C VAL A 172 -12.69 10.95 -5.19
N THR A 173 -13.24 12.16 -5.15
CA THR A 173 -12.46 13.40 -5.00
C THR A 173 -13.24 14.38 -4.15
N SER A 174 -12.53 15.15 -3.32
CA SER A 174 -13.13 16.26 -2.60
C SER A 174 -13.42 17.43 -3.55
N GLY A 175 -14.40 18.28 -3.20
CA GLY A 175 -14.67 19.53 -3.92
C GLY A 175 -13.45 20.46 -4.02
N PRO A 176 -12.70 20.71 -2.93
CA PRO A 176 -11.45 21.46 -2.97
C PRO A 176 -10.39 20.86 -3.91
N THR A 177 -10.15 19.54 -3.85
CA THR A 177 -9.20 18.85 -4.73
C THR A 177 -9.60 18.97 -6.20
N TRP A 178 -10.90 18.83 -6.50
CA TRP A 178 -11.41 18.99 -7.86
C TRP A 178 -11.16 20.39 -8.42
N LYS A 179 -11.41 21.44 -7.61
CA LYS A 179 -11.11 22.83 -8.00
C LYS A 179 -9.62 23.01 -8.29
N LEU A 180 -8.74 22.42 -7.47
CA LEU A 180 -7.29 22.47 -7.70
C LEU A 180 -6.92 21.81 -9.04
N ILE A 181 -7.46 20.62 -9.33
CA ILE A 181 -7.23 19.92 -10.61
C ILE A 181 -7.67 20.79 -11.80
N VAL A 182 -8.86 21.40 -11.72
CA VAL A 182 -9.38 22.29 -12.77
C VAL A 182 -8.47 23.50 -12.99
N VAL A 183 -7.97 24.11 -11.91
CA VAL A 183 -7.08 25.27 -12.00
C VAL A 183 -5.71 24.88 -12.56
N THR A 184 -5.10 23.82 -12.04
CA THR A 184 -3.72 23.45 -12.39
C THR A 184 -3.62 22.77 -13.75
N CYS A 185 -4.53 21.85 -14.06
CA CYS A 185 -4.43 21.04 -15.28
C CYS A 185 -5.15 21.68 -16.48
N PHE A 186 -6.23 22.45 -16.24
CA PHE A 186 -7.09 22.93 -17.33
C PHE A 186 -6.99 24.44 -17.61
N LYS A 187 -6.33 25.25 -16.76
CA LYS A 187 -6.09 26.68 -17.07
C LYS A 187 -4.80 26.96 -17.84
N ILE A 188 -4.05 25.94 -18.28
CA ILE A 188 -2.85 26.13 -19.11
C ILE A 188 -3.18 26.57 -20.57
N ASN A 189 -4.46 26.71 -20.93
CA ASN A 189 -4.91 27.14 -22.27
C ASN A 189 -5.63 28.51 -22.30
N LYS A 190 -5.10 29.53 -21.63
CA LYS A 190 -5.44 30.94 -21.95
C LYS A 190 -4.22 31.84 -21.91
#